data_AF-A0A7S0CJ97-F1
#
_entry.id   AF-A0A7S0CJ97-F1
#
_cell.length_a   1.000
_cell.length_b   1.000
_cell.length_c   1.000
_cell.angle_alpha   90.00
_cell.angle_beta   90.00
_cell.angle_gamma   90.00
#
_symmetry.space_group_name_H-M   'P 1'
#
loop_
_entity.id
_entity.type
_entity.pdbx_description
1 polymer ?
#
loop_
_entity_poly.entity_id
_entity_poly.type
_entity_poly.pdbx_seq_one_letter_code
_entity_poly.pdbx_strand_id
1 'polypeptide(L)'
;TVASDIIGMLSPSSTLDDVETGLALIHHHRTTAATDTDSDSRSKTNIDIRTTAGVHPYHTTDPLDQERMASLLHEGYTKTFDFPPPICAIGECGLDYSDGFPDHGLQKAWLAAQLELACRPEFRELPLFIHERLAFDDFCQLVEA
;
A
#
# COMPACT_ATOMS: atom_id res chain seq x y z
N THR A 1 22.67 25.00 -7.97
CA THR A 1 21.51 24.10 -7.98
C THR A 1 21.35 23.56 -6.58
N VAL A 2 20.18 23.70 -5.97
CA VAL A 2 19.92 23.13 -4.64
C VAL A 2 19.66 21.64 -4.86
N ALA A 3 20.49 20.77 -4.30
CA ALA A 3 20.22 19.34 -4.31
C ALA A 3 19.02 19.07 -3.38
N SER A 4 18.08 18.23 -3.81
CA SER A 4 16.96 17.81 -2.98
C SER A 4 17.41 16.71 -2.02
N ASP A 5 17.29 16.94 -0.71
CA ASP A 5 17.65 15.97 0.36
C ASP A 5 16.55 14.90 0.57
N ILE A 6 16.05 14.32 -0.52
CA ILE A 6 15.03 13.26 -0.47
C ILE A 6 15.70 11.97 -0.02
N ILE A 7 15.25 11.44 1.13
CA ILE A 7 15.77 10.21 1.73
C ILE A 7 14.81 9.01 1.61
N GLY A 8 13.58 9.24 1.16
CA GLY A 8 12.59 8.18 1.02
C GLY A 8 11.41 8.57 0.13
N MET A 9 10.72 7.55 -0.36
CA MET A 9 9.54 7.66 -1.21
C MET A 9 8.51 6.61 -0.79
N LEU A 10 7.29 7.05 -0.52
CA LEU A 10 6.13 6.17 -0.39
C LEU A 10 5.35 6.22 -1.70
N SER A 11 5.14 5.06 -2.31
CA SER A 11 4.29 4.90 -3.48
C SER A 11 3.05 4.10 -3.08
N PRO A 12 1.92 4.74 -2.74
CA PRO A 12 0.71 4.02 -2.37
C PRO A 12 0.17 3.18 -3.53
N SER A 13 -0.34 1.99 -3.23
CA SER A 13 -1.03 1.14 -4.21
C SER A 13 -2.51 1.49 -4.30
N SER A 14 -3.08 1.47 -5.50
CA SER A 14 -4.52 1.64 -5.73
C SER A 14 -5.23 0.34 -6.11
N THR A 15 -4.48 -0.67 -6.56
CA THR A 15 -4.98 -2.00 -6.94
C THR A 15 -4.05 -3.11 -6.43
N LEU A 16 -4.51 -4.36 -6.42
CA LEU A 16 -3.65 -5.50 -6.07
C LEU A 16 -2.50 -5.74 -7.06
N ASP A 17 -2.71 -5.38 -8.33
CA ASP A 17 -1.67 -5.45 -9.37
C ASP A 17 -0.57 -4.41 -9.13
N ASP A 18 -0.93 -3.22 -8.62
CA ASP A 18 0.04 -2.20 -8.20
C ASP A 18 0.89 -2.69 -7.03
N VAL A 19 0.29 -3.41 -6.07
CA VAL A 19 1.03 -3.99 -4.93
C VAL A 19 2.07 -4.98 -5.43
N GLU A 20 1.66 -5.93 -6.27
CA GLU A 20 2.55 -6.95 -6.82
C GLU A 20 3.68 -6.33 -7.64
N THR A 21 3.36 -5.38 -8.52
CA THR A 21 4.35 -4.65 -9.31
C THR A 21 5.29 -3.83 -8.42
N GLY A 22 4.75 -3.14 -7.42
CA GLY A 22 5.51 -2.35 -6.46
C GLY A 22 6.51 -3.18 -5.67
N LEU A 23 6.11 -4.37 -5.19
CA LEU A 23 6.99 -5.30 -4.50
C LEU A 23 8.15 -5.76 -5.40
N ALA A 24 7.86 -6.15 -6.64
CA ALA A 24 8.88 -6.57 -7.58
C ALA A 24 9.90 -5.46 -7.89
N LEU A 25 9.42 -4.22 -8.09
CA LEU A 25 10.27 -3.07 -8.35
C LEU A 25 11.13 -2.68 -7.15
N ILE A 26 10.56 -2.70 -5.93
CA ILE A 26 11.31 -2.41 -4.70
C ILE A 26 12.38 -3.47 -4.47
N HIS A 27 12.06 -4.75 -4.68
CA HIS A 27 13.05 -5.83 -4.56
C HIS A 27 14.18 -5.67 -5.58
N HIS A 28 13.86 -5.32 -6.84
CA HIS A 28 14.87 -5.04 -7.86
C HIS A 28 15.77 -3.85 -7.48
N HIS A 29 15.19 -2.75 -7.00
CA HIS A 29 15.92 -1.57 -6.52
C HIS A 29 16.89 -1.93 -5.38
N ARG A 30 16.44 -2.70 -4.40
CA ARG A 30 17.25 -3.09 -3.24
C ARG A 30 18.37 -4.07 -3.60
N THR A 31 18.14 -5.00 -4.53
CA THR A 31 19.15 -5.98 -4.96
C THR A 31 20.22 -5.38 -5.85
N THR A 32 19.84 -4.52 -6.81
CA THR A 32 20.80 -3.80 -7.67
C THR A 32 21.69 -2.86 -6.86
N ALA A 33 21.12 -2.14 -5.89
CA ALA A 33 21.89 -1.32 -4.95
C ALA A 33 22.90 -2.11 -4.10
N ALA A 34 22.63 -3.39 -3.83
CA ALA A 34 23.52 -4.25 -3.03
C ALA A 34 24.71 -4.83 -3.83
N THR A 35 24.57 -5.00 -5.15
CA THR A 35 25.61 -5.60 -6.02
C THR A 35 26.62 -4.59 -6.54
N ASP A 36 26.27 -3.31 -6.61
CA ASP A 36 27.17 -2.24 -7.04
C ASP A 36 28.14 -1.84 -5.92
N THR A 37 29.22 -2.62 -5.82
CA THR A 37 30.39 -2.32 -4.96
C THR A 37 31.37 -1.32 -5.58
N ASP A 38 31.05 -0.76 -6.75
CA ASP A 38 31.96 0.11 -7.50
C ASP A 38 31.96 1.57 -7.00
N SER A 39 33.14 2.18 -7.05
CA SER A 39 33.55 3.33 -6.23
C SER A 39 33.14 4.71 -6.74
N ASP A 40 32.33 4.80 -7.81
CA ASP A 40 32.00 6.09 -8.42
C ASP A 40 30.79 6.78 -7.74
N SER A 41 31.12 7.67 -6.82
CA SER A 41 30.29 8.35 -5.82
C SER A 41 29.12 9.25 -6.30
N ARG A 42 28.69 9.20 -7.56
CA ARG A 42 27.77 10.21 -8.15
C ARG A 42 26.33 9.76 -8.47
N SER A 43 25.92 8.52 -8.19
CA SER A 43 24.50 8.13 -8.33
C SER A 43 23.95 7.19 -7.25
N LYS A 44 24.54 7.17 -6.05
CA LYS A 44 23.98 6.45 -4.90
C LYS A 44 22.73 7.16 -4.38
N THR A 45 21.57 6.96 -5.02
CA THR A 45 20.30 7.37 -4.43
C THR A 45 19.93 6.34 -3.37
N ASN A 46 20.38 6.58 -2.14
CA ASN A 46 19.99 5.81 -0.95
C ASN A 46 18.56 6.21 -0.51
N ILE A 47 17.61 6.21 -1.46
CA ILE A 47 16.22 6.54 -1.22
C ILE A 47 15.54 5.26 -0.74
N ASP A 48 14.98 5.27 0.47
CA ASP A 48 14.14 4.18 0.97
C ASP A 48 12.78 4.24 0.26
N ILE A 49 12.52 3.26 -0.61
CA ILE A 49 11.25 3.14 -1.32
C ILE A 49 10.39 2.10 -0.61
N ARG A 50 9.17 2.49 -0.26
CA ARG A 50 8.14 1.61 0.30
C ARG A 50 6.80 1.80 -0.41
N THR A 51 5.93 0.84 -0.22
CA THR A 51 4.57 0.83 -0.75
C THR A 51 3.55 0.58 0.36
N THR A 52 2.29 0.70 -0.01
CA THR A 52 1.15 0.21 0.76
C THR A 52 0.55 -1.01 0.06
N ALA A 53 -0.39 -1.69 0.70
CA ALA A 53 -1.19 -2.72 0.05
C ALA A 53 -2.68 -2.51 0.31
N GLY A 54 -3.45 -2.24 -0.74
CA GLY A 54 -4.88 -1.96 -0.66
C GLY A 54 -5.50 -1.64 -2.01
N VAL A 55 -6.83 -1.49 -1.99
CA VAL A 55 -7.65 -1.14 -3.15
C VAL A 55 -8.38 0.16 -2.89
N HIS A 56 -8.07 1.15 -3.73
CA HIS A 56 -8.61 2.51 -3.66
C HIS A 56 -10.10 2.52 -4.05
N PRO A 57 -10.93 3.42 -3.50
CA PRO A 57 -12.38 3.46 -3.76
C PRO A 57 -12.77 3.52 -5.24
N TYR A 58 -11.91 4.08 -6.09
CA TYR A 58 -12.12 4.12 -7.54
C TYR A 58 -12.05 2.75 -8.23
N HIS A 59 -11.31 1.80 -7.65
CA HIS A 59 -11.04 0.48 -8.21
C HIS A 59 -11.92 -0.63 -7.63
N THR A 60 -12.94 -0.30 -6.82
CA THR A 60 -13.78 -1.29 -6.13
C THR A 60 -14.75 -2.02 -7.06
N THR A 61 -14.75 -1.70 -8.37
CA THR A 61 -15.41 -2.52 -9.40
C THR A 61 -14.68 -3.82 -9.67
N ASP A 62 -13.39 -3.91 -9.34
CA ASP A 62 -12.64 -5.14 -9.44
C ASP A 62 -13.17 -6.16 -8.43
N PRO A 63 -13.17 -7.47 -8.77
CA PRO A 63 -13.65 -8.50 -7.86
C PRO A 63 -12.93 -8.45 -6.52
N LEU A 64 -13.70 -8.48 -5.44
CA LEU A 64 -13.16 -8.54 -4.09
C LEU A 64 -12.36 -9.84 -3.90
N ASP A 65 -11.05 -9.69 -3.68
CA ASP A 65 -10.11 -10.79 -3.50
C ASP A 65 -9.25 -10.55 -2.24
N GLN A 66 -9.88 -10.75 -1.08
CA GLN A 66 -9.25 -10.56 0.22
C GLN A 66 -8.11 -11.56 0.47
N GLU A 67 -8.18 -12.77 -0.09
CA GLU A 67 -7.14 -13.80 0.05
C GLU A 67 -5.87 -13.45 -0.71
N ARG A 68 -6.00 -12.93 -1.95
CA ARG A 68 -4.85 -12.41 -2.70
C ARG A 68 -4.21 -11.23 -1.97
N MET A 69 -5.01 -10.30 -1.46
CA MET A 69 -4.49 -9.17 -0.67
C MET A 69 -3.74 -9.63 0.59
N ALA A 70 -4.30 -10.59 1.33
CA ALA A 70 -3.63 -11.18 2.50
C ALA A 70 -2.29 -11.84 2.14
N SER A 71 -2.23 -12.51 0.97
CA SER A 71 -1.00 -13.15 0.48
C SER A 71 0.08 -12.12 0.13
N LEU A 72 -0.29 -11.01 -0.52
CA LEU A 72 0.62 -9.90 -0.83
C LEU A 72 1.12 -9.19 0.43
N LEU A 73 0.24 -8.96 1.42
CA LEU A 73 0.63 -8.46 2.73
C LEU A 73 1.62 -9.41 3.42
N HIS A 74 1.36 -10.72 3.39
CA HIS A 74 2.25 -11.70 3.99
C HIS A 74 3.65 -11.65 3.33
N GLU A 75 3.71 -11.59 2.00
CA GLU A 75 4.95 -11.47 1.23
C GLU A 75 5.73 -10.19 1.56
N GLY A 76 5.08 -9.03 1.44
CA GLY A 76 5.73 -7.73 1.53
C GLY A 76 5.91 -7.16 2.94
N TYR A 77 5.28 -7.76 3.95
CA TYR A 77 5.43 -7.33 5.34
C TYR A 77 6.06 -8.38 6.24
N THR A 78 5.59 -9.64 6.19
CA THR A 78 5.95 -10.65 7.20
C THR A 78 7.05 -11.62 6.77
N LYS A 79 7.14 -11.96 5.48
CA LYS A 79 8.05 -13.00 4.98
C LYS A 79 9.34 -12.43 4.37
N THR A 80 9.38 -11.13 4.12
CA THR A 80 10.56 -10.53 3.48
C THR A 80 11.80 -10.58 4.36
N PHE A 81 12.95 -10.84 3.74
CA PHE A 81 14.27 -10.65 4.38
C PHE A 81 14.73 -9.19 4.29
N ASP A 82 13.98 -8.34 3.59
CA ASP A 82 14.31 -6.93 3.44
C ASP A 82 13.88 -6.18 4.70
N PHE A 83 14.86 -5.65 5.43
CA PHE A 83 14.61 -4.70 6.50
C PHE A 83 15.01 -3.30 6.04
N PRO A 84 14.11 -2.31 6.07
CA PRO A 84 12.71 -2.38 6.52
C PRO A 84 11.76 -3.06 5.50
N PRO A 85 10.61 -3.63 5.93
CA PRO A 85 9.67 -4.27 5.00
C PRO A 85 9.19 -3.32 3.90
N PRO A 86 9.03 -3.79 2.65
CA PRO A 86 8.57 -2.96 1.54
C PRO A 86 7.12 -2.47 1.71
N ILE A 87 6.22 -3.27 2.30
CA ILE A 87 4.87 -2.79 2.68
C ILE A 87 4.94 -2.16 4.06
N CYS A 88 4.43 -0.93 4.17
CA CYS A 88 4.43 -0.18 5.43
C CYS A 88 3.05 0.29 5.91
N ALA A 89 1.98 0.05 5.15
CA ALA A 89 0.60 0.32 5.54
C ALA A 89 -0.39 -0.54 4.74
N ILE A 90 -1.59 -0.75 5.28
CA ILE A 90 -2.75 -1.27 4.53
C ILE A 90 -3.48 -0.08 3.92
N GLY A 91 -3.73 -0.10 2.63
CA GLY A 91 -4.31 0.99 1.85
C GLY A 91 -3.57 1.20 0.52
N GLU A 92 -3.91 2.16 -0.32
CA GLU A 92 -4.95 3.15 -0.08
C GLU A 92 -6.34 2.50 -0.08
N CYS A 93 -7.14 2.76 0.96
CA CYS A 93 -8.48 2.23 1.13
C CYS A 93 -9.41 3.27 1.72
N GLY A 94 -10.72 3.11 1.56
CA GLY A 94 -11.69 4.02 2.16
C GLY A 94 -12.95 4.16 1.33
N LEU A 95 -13.50 5.36 1.27
CA LEU A 95 -14.73 5.68 0.54
C LEU A 95 -14.61 7.02 -0.20
N ASP A 96 -15.15 7.08 -1.41
CA ASP A 96 -15.29 8.31 -2.19
C ASP A 96 -16.64 8.33 -2.92
N TYR A 97 -17.53 9.21 -2.50
CA TYR A 97 -18.88 9.36 -3.08
C TYR A 97 -18.97 10.48 -4.11
N SER A 98 -17.83 10.88 -4.69
CA SER A 98 -17.82 11.82 -5.81
C SER A 98 -18.50 11.23 -7.04
N ASP A 99 -19.08 12.11 -7.86
CA ASP A 99 -19.68 11.71 -9.14
C ASP A 99 -18.67 10.94 -10.02
N GLY A 100 -19.09 9.78 -10.52
CA GLY A 100 -18.27 8.92 -11.38
C GLY A 100 -17.48 7.82 -10.63
N PHE A 101 -17.54 7.77 -9.30
CA PHE A 101 -16.98 6.65 -8.53
C PHE A 101 -17.91 5.42 -8.51
N PRO A 102 -17.37 4.23 -8.16
CA PRO A 102 -18.16 3.00 -8.05
C PRO A 102 -19.29 3.07 -7.02
N ASP A 103 -20.21 2.12 -7.09
CA ASP A 103 -21.33 2.00 -6.14
C ASP A 103 -20.86 1.94 -4.67
N HIS A 104 -21.59 2.62 -3.79
CA HIS A 104 -21.22 2.74 -2.37
C HIS A 104 -21.17 1.39 -1.66
N GLY A 105 -22.00 0.42 -2.08
CA GLY A 105 -21.99 -0.95 -1.54
C GLY A 105 -20.69 -1.69 -1.87
N LEU A 106 -20.18 -1.53 -3.10
CA LEU A 106 -18.89 -2.11 -3.50
C LEU A 106 -17.74 -1.48 -2.71
N GLN A 107 -17.75 -0.16 -2.55
CA GLN A 107 -16.73 0.54 -1.79
C GLN A 107 -16.71 0.10 -0.32
N LYS A 108 -17.89 0.01 0.31
CA LYS A 108 -18.02 -0.46 1.70
C LYS A 108 -17.58 -1.90 1.88
N ALA A 109 -17.88 -2.79 0.93
CA ALA A 109 -17.44 -4.18 0.98
C ALA A 109 -15.90 -4.27 0.96
N TRP A 110 -15.25 -3.50 0.08
CA TRP A 110 -13.79 -3.43 0.01
C TRP A 110 -13.17 -2.78 1.26
N LEU A 111 -13.75 -1.70 1.79
CA LEU A 111 -13.25 -1.10 3.03
C LEU A 111 -13.36 -2.08 4.20
N ALA A 112 -14.51 -2.73 4.39
CA ALA A 112 -14.72 -3.71 5.45
C ALA A 112 -13.70 -4.86 5.38
N ALA A 113 -13.47 -5.42 4.19
CA ALA A 113 -12.48 -6.50 4.01
C ALA A 113 -11.05 -6.06 4.35
N GLN A 114 -10.68 -4.81 4.04
CA GLN A 114 -9.36 -4.25 4.34
C GLN A 114 -9.19 -3.92 5.83
N LEU A 115 -10.25 -3.44 6.50
CA LEU A 115 -10.27 -3.26 7.95
C LEU A 115 -10.14 -4.59 8.68
N GLU A 116 -10.86 -5.63 8.24
CA GLU A 116 -10.74 -6.97 8.81
C GLU A 116 -9.29 -7.49 8.70
N LEU A 117 -8.64 -7.28 7.55
CA LEU A 117 -7.22 -7.60 7.39
C LEU A 117 -6.34 -6.82 8.37
N ALA A 118 -6.57 -5.52 8.55
CA ALA A 118 -5.81 -4.69 9.49
C ALA A 118 -5.97 -5.14 10.95
N CYS A 119 -7.11 -5.72 11.31
CA CYS A 119 -7.35 -6.27 12.64
C CYS A 119 -6.69 -7.64 12.87
N ARG A 120 -6.20 -8.33 11.83
CA ARG A 120 -5.55 -9.64 12.00
C ARG A 120 -4.27 -9.53 12.83
N PRO A 121 -3.99 -10.48 13.74
CA PRO A 121 -2.83 -10.39 14.65
C PRO A 121 -1.48 -10.17 13.95
N GLU A 122 -1.32 -10.70 12.74
CA GLU A 122 -0.12 -10.59 11.93
C GLU A 122 0.08 -9.20 11.32
N PHE A 123 -1.01 -8.44 11.14
CA PHE A 123 -1.01 -7.14 10.47
C PHE A 123 -1.37 -5.97 11.39
N ARG A 124 -1.76 -6.20 12.65
CA ARG A 124 -2.23 -5.18 13.61
C ARG A 124 -1.26 -4.01 13.89
N GLU A 125 0.01 -4.17 13.55
CA GLU A 125 1.03 -3.11 13.70
C GLU A 125 1.19 -2.26 12.43
N LEU A 126 0.55 -2.65 11.31
CA LEU A 126 0.49 -1.84 10.11
C LEU A 126 -0.57 -0.75 10.28
N PRO A 127 -0.23 0.53 10.07
CA PRO A 127 -1.22 1.60 10.01
C PRO A 127 -2.09 1.48 8.75
N LEU A 128 -3.24 2.13 8.79
CA LEU A 128 -4.09 2.34 7.62
C LEU A 128 -3.64 3.58 6.83
N PHE A 129 -3.68 3.50 5.50
CA PHE A 129 -3.55 4.62 4.57
C PHE A 129 -4.94 4.88 3.97
N ILE A 130 -5.60 5.94 4.44
CA ILE A 130 -7.02 6.17 4.23
C ILE A 130 -7.28 7.23 3.16
N HIS A 131 -8.28 6.96 2.31
CA HIS A 131 -8.96 7.91 1.45
C HIS A 131 -10.40 8.11 1.90
N GLU A 132 -10.79 9.34 2.20
CA GLU A 132 -12.19 9.70 2.45
C GLU A 132 -12.56 10.92 1.63
N ARG A 133 -13.71 10.85 0.95
CA ARG A 133 -14.33 12.00 0.31
C ARG A 133 -15.85 11.84 0.21
N LEU A 134 -16.58 12.82 0.75
CA LEU A 134 -18.05 12.88 0.69
C LEU A 134 -18.76 11.65 1.29
N ALA A 135 -18.07 10.90 2.16
CA ALA A 135 -18.51 9.61 2.69
C ALA A 135 -18.27 9.48 4.20
N PHE A 136 -18.04 10.59 4.90
CA PHE A 136 -17.63 10.66 6.31
C PHE A 136 -18.47 9.77 7.25
N ASP A 137 -19.80 9.86 7.21
CA ASP A 137 -20.66 9.13 8.15
C ASP A 137 -20.54 7.61 7.99
N ASP A 138 -20.60 7.11 6.75
CA ASP A 138 -20.42 5.69 6.44
C ASP A 138 -18.99 5.24 6.74
N PHE A 139 -17.98 6.09 6.47
CA PHE A 139 -16.58 5.80 6.77
C PHE A 139 -16.36 5.60 8.28
N CYS A 140 -16.80 6.55 9.11
CA CYS A 140 -16.70 6.45 10.57
C CYS A 140 -17.45 5.23 11.10
N GLN A 141 -18.65 4.95 10.58
CA GLN A 141 -19.41 3.77 10.99
C GLN A 141 -18.65 2.46 10.74
N LEU A 142 -17.92 2.33 9.63
CA LEU A 142 -17.12 1.13 9.35
C LEU A 142 -15.85 1.04 10.20
N VAL A 143 -15.17 2.16 10.47
CA VAL A 143 -13.90 2.17 11.22
C VAL A 143 -14.11 1.98 12.73
N GLU A 144 -15.26 2.40 13.25
CA GLU A 144 -15.61 2.27 14.67
C GLU A 144 -16.30 0.93 15.02
N ALA A 145 -16.59 0.09 14.02
CA ALA A 145 -17.28 -1.19 14.18
C ALA A 145 -16.39 -2.28 14.82
#